data_AF-A0A959UDP1-F1
#
_entry.id   AF-A0A959UDP1-F1
#
_cell.length_a   1.000
_cell.length_b   1.000
_cell.length_c   1.000
_cell.angle_alpha   90.00
_cell.angle_beta   90.00
_cell.angle_gamma   90.00
#
_symmetry.space_group_name_H-M   'P 1'
#
loop_
_entity.id
_entity.type
_entity.pdbx_description
1 polymer ?
#
loop_
_entity_poly.entity_id
_entity_poly.type
_entity_poly.pdbx_seq_one_letter_code
_entity_poly.pdbx_strand_id
1 'polypeptide(L)'
;MIVFDNETDIDITHKLNNFELKTWLEHLTFIQKEIYALKKLFTLDLDDDVDGNDFLKKLDLIQKKNLQLFDELLNYKVSKPNDKLCENYQCDLDLISEHEINRNNYLNYLKQYRNLKNQIHKAIYGEKNDYNQEDIRYK
;
A
#
# COMPACT_ATOMS: atom_id res chain seq x y z
N MET A 1 -26.02 21.20 -31.58
CA MET A 1 -25.96 19.87 -30.95
C MET A 1 -24.97 19.97 -29.81
N ILE A 2 -25.45 20.03 -28.57
CA ILE A 2 -24.61 20.09 -27.38
C ILE A 2 -24.48 18.65 -26.93
N VAL A 3 -23.29 18.05 -27.10
CA VAL A 3 -22.97 16.78 -26.46
C VAL A 3 -22.68 17.14 -25.01
N PHE A 4 -23.58 16.75 -24.10
CA PHE A 4 -23.24 16.74 -22.69
C PHE A 4 -22.17 15.66 -22.51
N ASP A 5 -21.00 16.08 -22.05
CA ASP A 5 -19.87 15.23 -21.68
C ASP A 5 -20.25 14.45 -20.41
N ASN A 6 -21.19 13.52 -20.54
CA ASN A 6 -21.61 12.66 -19.46
C ASN A 6 -20.60 11.51 -19.40
N GLU A 7 -19.68 11.59 -18.45
CA GLU A 7 -18.75 10.52 -18.12
C GLU A 7 -19.52 9.21 -17.93
N THR A 8 -19.07 8.15 -18.59
CA THR A 8 -19.65 6.82 -18.39
C THR A 8 -19.17 6.23 -17.07
N ASP A 9 -19.88 5.23 -16.54
CA ASP A 9 -19.45 4.51 -15.33
C ASP A 9 -18.04 3.91 -15.49
N ILE A 10 -17.64 3.57 -16.71
CA ILE A 10 -16.31 3.05 -17.06
C ILE A 10 -15.26 4.17 -16.95
N ASP A 11 -15.55 5.37 -17.47
CA ASP A 11 -14.65 6.53 -17.36
C ASP A 11 -14.40 6.90 -15.89
N ILE A 12 -15.46 6.88 -15.08
CA ILE A 12 -15.38 7.11 -13.64
C ILE A 12 -14.52 6.05 -12.98
N THR A 13 -14.70 4.77 -13.34
CA THR A 13 -13.92 3.65 -12.80
C THR A 13 -12.43 3.81 -13.11
N HIS A 14 -12.06 4.13 -14.35
CA HIS A 14 -10.65 4.34 -14.71
C HIS A 14 -10.03 5.52 -13.98
N LYS A 15 -10.76 6.62 -13.79
CA LYS A 15 -10.31 7.77 -12.99
C LYS A 15 -10.08 7.41 -11.53
N LEU A 16 -10.99 6.65 -10.92
CA LEU A 16 -10.84 6.17 -9.55
C LEU A 16 -9.62 5.25 -9.43
N ASN A 17 -9.43 4.32 -10.37
CA ASN A 17 -8.28 3.42 -10.38
C ASN A 17 -6.96 4.18 -10.49
N ASN A 18 -6.90 5.22 -11.35
CA ASN A 18 -5.76 6.12 -11.45
C ASN A 18 -5.45 6.85 -10.14
N PHE A 19 -6.48 7.34 -9.46
CA PHE A 19 -6.34 8.01 -8.17
C PHE A 19 -5.84 7.05 -7.09
N GLU A 20 -6.45 5.86 -6.98
CA GLU A 20 -6.05 4.84 -6.02
C GLU A 20 -4.59 4.42 -6.20
N LEU A 21 -4.16 4.14 -7.44
CA LEU A 21 -2.79 3.74 -7.73
C LEU A 21 -1.78 4.81 -7.29
N LYS A 22 -2.10 6.09 -7.51
CA LYS A 22 -1.29 7.21 -7.02
C LYS A 22 -1.23 7.21 -5.49
N THR A 23 -2.37 7.05 -4.81
CA THR A 23 -2.45 6.98 -3.35
C THR A 23 -1.63 5.81 -2.80
N TRP A 24 -1.66 4.63 -3.44
CA TRP A 24 -0.88 3.48 -3.00
C TRP A 24 0.62 3.74 -3.10
N LEU A 25 1.10 4.33 -4.20
CA LEU A 25 2.52 4.69 -4.37
C LEU A 25 2.98 5.71 -3.32
N GLU A 26 2.17 6.74 -3.06
CA GLU A 26 2.47 7.74 -2.02
C GLU A 26 2.51 7.10 -0.62
N HIS A 27 1.58 6.19 -0.33
CA HIS A 27 1.54 5.48 0.94
C HIS A 27 2.72 4.51 1.12
N LEU A 28 3.09 3.75 0.09
CA LEU A 28 4.29 2.90 0.13
C LEU A 28 5.57 3.71 0.34
N THR A 29 5.64 4.93 -0.19
CA THR A 29 6.73 5.87 0.08
C THR A 29 6.77 6.29 1.55
N PHE A 30 5.61 6.53 2.16
CA PHE A 30 5.51 6.85 3.59
C PHE A 30 5.90 5.64 4.45
N ILE A 31 5.37 4.46 4.15
CA ILE A 31 5.71 3.21 4.86
C ILE A 31 7.22 2.94 4.80
N GLN A 32 7.87 3.21 3.67
CA GLN A 32 9.33 3.08 3.56
C GLN A 32 10.08 3.96 4.58
N LYS A 33 9.66 5.22 4.74
CA LYS A 33 10.25 6.15 5.71
C LYS A 33 9.99 5.69 7.14
N GLU A 34 8.78 5.18 7.41
CA GLU A 34 8.42 4.65 8.71
C GLU A 34 9.24 3.41 9.07
N ILE A 35 9.42 2.46 8.15
CA ILE A 35 10.28 1.29 8.36
C ILE A 35 11.72 1.72 8.66
N TYR A 36 12.26 2.70 7.94
CA TYR A 36 13.60 3.23 8.21
C TYR A 36 13.70 3.82 9.63
N ALA A 37 12.69 4.59 10.06
CA ALA A 37 12.64 5.14 11.41
C ALA A 37 12.57 4.04 12.48
N LEU A 38 11.72 3.02 12.28
CA LEU A 38 11.61 1.87 13.20
C LEU A 38 12.93 1.10 13.31
N LYS A 39 13.61 0.85 12.18
CA LYS A 39 14.94 0.21 12.21
C LYS A 39 15.94 1.04 12.99
N LYS A 40 15.95 2.37 12.80
CA LYS A 40 16.84 3.28 13.53
C LYS A 40 16.60 3.23 15.04
N LEU A 41 15.34 3.16 15.47
CA LEU A 41 14.99 3.03 16.90
C LEU A 41 15.60 1.75 17.48
N PHE A 42 15.38 0.60 16.85
CA PHE A 42 15.97 -0.66 17.29
C PHE A 42 17.51 -0.61 17.27
N THR A 43 18.17 0.00 16.28
CA THR A 43 19.64 0.09 16.31
C THR A 43 20.21 0.98 17.42
N LEU A 44 19.42 1.87 18.04
CA LEU A 44 19.87 2.76 19.11
C LEU A 44 19.64 2.18 20.51
N ASP A 45 18.60 1.35 20.67
CA ASP A 45 18.13 0.85 21.98
C ASP A 45 18.58 -0.59 22.29
N LEU A 46 19.27 -1.28 21.38
CA LEU A 46 19.61 -2.70 21.49
C LEU A 46 21.12 -2.94 21.66
N ASP A 47 21.66 -2.73 22.85
CA ASP A 47 22.83 -3.49 23.27
C ASP A 47 22.35 -4.93 23.60
N ASP A 48 22.51 -5.86 22.65
CA ASP A 48 22.36 -7.32 22.78
C ASP A 48 20.98 -7.91 23.16
N ASP A 49 19.86 -7.24 22.89
CA ASP A 49 18.53 -7.86 23.04
C ASP A 49 18.12 -8.74 21.83
N VAL A 50 17.67 -9.96 22.13
CA VAL A 50 17.30 -11.01 21.18
C VAL A 50 16.04 -10.64 20.38
N ASP A 51 15.06 -10.00 21.02
CA ASP A 51 13.80 -9.64 20.39
C ASP A 51 13.99 -8.51 19.37
N GLY A 52 14.80 -7.51 19.71
CA GLY A 52 15.14 -6.45 18.77
C GLY A 52 15.89 -6.92 17.53
N ASN A 53 16.77 -7.92 17.66
CA ASN A 53 17.44 -8.54 16.52
C ASN A 53 16.47 -9.30 15.59
N ASP A 54 15.43 -9.93 16.12
CA ASP A 54 14.38 -10.57 15.31
C ASP A 54 13.50 -9.53 14.61
N PHE A 55 13.11 -8.45 15.30
CA PHE A 55 12.35 -7.36 14.69
C PHE A 55 13.12 -6.65 13.58
N LEU A 56 14.44 -6.43 13.73
CA LEU A 56 15.27 -5.87 12.67
C LEU A 56 15.25 -6.73 11.41
N LYS A 57 15.36 -8.06 11.53
CA LYS A 57 15.27 -8.99 10.38
C LYS A 57 13.88 -8.95 9.72
N LYS A 58 12.81 -8.90 10.51
CA LYS A 58 11.44 -8.77 9.99
C LYS A 58 11.24 -7.42 9.28
N LEU A 59 11.79 -6.34 9.82
CA LEU A 59 11.78 -5.02 9.21
C LEU A 59 12.57 -4.98 7.88
N ASP A 60 13.71 -5.66 7.79
CA ASP A 60 14.45 -5.82 6.53
C ASP A 60 13.63 -6.54 5.47
N LEU A 61 12.94 -7.61 5.86
CA LEU A 61 12.10 -8.38 4.94
C LEU A 61 10.92 -7.54 4.43
N ILE A 62 10.20 -6.86 5.32
CA ILE A 62 9.06 -6.04 4.92
C ILE A 62 9.51 -4.83 4.07
N GLN A 63 10.69 -4.26 4.35
CA GLN A 63 11.28 -3.19 3.55
C GLN A 63 11.53 -3.63 2.10
N LYS A 64 12.13 -4.81 1.91
CA LYS A 64 12.36 -5.36 0.56
C LYS A 64 11.05 -5.58 -0.18
N LYS A 65 10.02 -6.12 0.49
CA LYS A 65 8.69 -6.29 -0.07
C LYS A 65 8.03 -4.94 -0.44
N ASN A 66 8.21 -3.91 0.39
CA ASN A 66 7.70 -2.56 0.11
C ASN A 66 8.28 -1.99 -1.19
N LEU A 67 9.60 -2.10 -1.35
CA LEU A 67 10.32 -1.61 -2.53
C LEU A 67 9.91 -2.39 -3.78
N GLN A 68 9.87 -3.73 -3.68
CA GLN A 68 9.44 -4.57 -4.79
C GLN A 68 8.01 -4.22 -5.25
N LEU A 69 7.06 -4.12 -4.31
CA LEU A 69 5.68 -3.76 -4.65
C LEU A 69 5.58 -2.34 -5.22
N PHE A 70 6.37 -1.39 -4.70
CA PHE A 70 6.42 -0.04 -5.24
C PHE A 70 6.87 -0.04 -6.71
N ASP A 71 7.93 -0.79 -7.03
CA ASP A 71 8.46 -0.90 -8.38
C ASP A 71 7.45 -1.60 -9.31
N GLU A 72 6.78 -2.67 -8.85
CA GLU A 72 5.71 -3.35 -9.59
C GLU A 72 4.54 -2.40 -9.92
N LEU A 73 4.06 -1.64 -8.94
CA LEU A 73 2.97 -0.67 -9.13
C LEU A 73 3.39 0.52 -10.00
N LEU A 74 4.64 0.97 -9.88
CA LEU A 74 5.18 2.04 -10.71
C LEU A 74 5.28 1.58 -12.18
N ASN A 75 5.75 0.36 -12.40
CA ASN A 75 5.79 -0.23 -13.73
C ASN A 75 4.39 -0.36 -14.31
N TYR A 76 3.42 -0.91 -13.56
CA TYR A 76 2.02 -0.96 -13.97
C TYR A 76 1.47 0.42 -14.37
N LYS A 77 1.76 1.46 -13.57
CA LYS A 77 1.34 2.83 -13.87
C LYS A 77 1.88 3.35 -15.22
N VAL A 78 3.12 3.00 -15.56
CA VAL A 78 3.82 3.47 -16.77
C VAL A 78 3.48 2.60 -17.98
N SER A 79 3.34 1.29 -17.81
CA SER A 79 3.14 0.33 -18.90
C SER A 79 1.67 0.19 -19.31
N LYS A 80 0.73 0.56 -18.45
CA LYS A 80 -0.69 0.39 -18.77
C LYS A 80 -1.07 1.24 -19.99
N PRO A 81 -1.86 0.68 -20.92
CA PRO A 81 -2.49 1.45 -21.98
C PRO A 81 -3.21 2.68 -21.44
N ASN A 82 -3.19 3.76 -22.21
CA ASN A 82 -4.05 4.91 -21.93
C ASN A 82 -5.51 4.43 -22.01
N ASP A 83 -6.26 4.60 -20.93
CA ASP A 83 -7.68 4.23 -20.82
C ASP A 83 -8.50 4.87 -21.95
N LYS A 84 -8.16 6.10 -22.34
CA LYS A 84 -8.79 6.80 -23.48
C LYS A 84 -8.48 6.19 -24.86
N LEU A 85 -7.54 5.25 -24.94
CA LEU A 85 -7.19 4.54 -26.17
C LEU A 85 -7.77 3.12 -26.21
N CYS A 86 -8.54 2.67 -25.20
CA CYS A 86 -9.21 1.38 -25.30
C CYS A 86 -10.26 1.41 -26.42
N GLU A 87 -10.08 0.52 -27.40
CA GLU A 87 -10.90 0.48 -28.62
C GLU A 87 -12.19 -0.33 -28.46
N ASN A 88 -12.29 -1.12 -27.38
CA ASN A 88 -13.46 -1.96 -27.11
C ASN A 88 -13.62 -2.24 -25.61
N TYR A 89 -14.80 -2.73 -25.24
CA TYR A 89 -15.17 -3.07 -23.86
C TYR A 89 -14.27 -4.14 -23.22
N GLN A 90 -13.68 -5.05 -24.02
CA GLN A 90 -12.78 -6.07 -23.49
C GLN A 90 -11.49 -5.44 -22.94
N CYS A 91 -10.95 -4.44 -23.64
CA CYS A 91 -9.80 -3.67 -23.17
C CYS A 91 -10.06 -3.01 -21.80
N ASP A 92 -11.25 -2.41 -21.63
CA ASP A 92 -11.63 -1.81 -20.34
C ASP A 92 -11.69 -2.84 -19.22
N LEU A 93 -12.30 -4.00 -19.47
CA LEU A 93 -12.39 -5.08 -18.50
C LEU A 93 -11.01 -5.63 -18.12
N ASP A 94 -10.11 -5.78 -19.08
CA ASP A 94 -8.75 -6.27 -18.82
C ASP A 94 -7.97 -5.30 -17.93
N LEU A 95 -8.06 -3.98 -18.21
CA LEU A 95 -7.45 -2.93 -17.38
C LEU A 95 -8.01 -2.92 -15.95
N ILE A 96 -9.32 -3.06 -15.80
CA ILE A 96 -9.99 -3.13 -14.50
C ILE A 96 -9.54 -4.38 -13.74
N SER A 97 -9.51 -5.53 -14.40
CA SER A 97 -9.07 -6.79 -13.80
C SER A 97 -7.61 -6.73 -13.33
N GLU A 98 -6.72 -6.14 -14.15
CA GLU A 98 -5.32 -5.94 -13.77
C GLU A 98 -5.19 -5.00 -12.56
N HIS A 99 -5.99 -3.92 -12.51
CA HIS A 99 -6.02 -3.02 -11.36
C HIS A 99 -6.45 -3.73 -10.07
N GLU A 100 -7.45 -4.62 -10.14
CA GLU A 100 -7.90 -5.40 -8.98
C GLU A 100 -6.83 -6.38 -8.47
N ILE A 101 -6.05 -6.99 -9.36
CA ILE A 101 -4.91 -7.84 -8.97
C ILE A 101 -3.89 -7.01 -8.17
N ASN A 102 -3.54 -5.82 -8.68
CA ASN A 102 -2.64 -4.90 -8.02
C ASN A 102 -3.19 -4.39 -6.67
N ARG A 103 -4.50 -4.11 -6.60
CA ARG A 103 -5.19 -3.76 -5.35
C ARG A 103 -5.03 -4.85 -4.30
N ASN A 104 -5.26 -6.10 -4.67
CA ASN A 104 -5.15 -7.24 -3.75
C ASN A 104 -3.71 -7.43 -3.25
N ASN A 105 -2.72 -7.28 -4.13
CA ASN A 105 -1.30 -7.34 -3.75
C ASN A 105 -0.95 -6.25 -2.74
N TYR A 106 -1.40 -5.01 -2.98
CA TYR A 106 -1.21 -3.89 -2.07
C TYR A 106 -1.89 -4.10 -0.71
N LEU A 107 -3.15 -4.55 -0.69
CA LEU A 107 -3.88 -4.81 0.56
C LEU A 107 -3.24 -5.95 1.37
N ASN A 108 -2.77 -6.99 0.70
CA ASN A 108 -2.06 -8.09 1.34
C ASN A 108 -0.73 -7.63 1.96
N TYR A 109 0.04 -6.80 1.25
CA TYR A 109 1.24 -6.18 1.81
C TYR A 109 0.91 -5.31 3.03
N LEU A 110 -0.12 -4.46 2.94
CA LEU A 110 -0.52 -3.57 4.03
C LEU A 110 -0.92 -4.35 5.28
N LYS A 111 -1.61 -5.48 5.13
CA LYS A 111 -1.92 -6.39 6.25
C LYS A 111 -0.67 -6.94 6.91
N GLN A 112 0.31 -7.40 6.13
CA GLN A 112 1.59 -7.91 6.66
C GLN A 112 2.36 -6.81 7.42
N TYR A 113 2.47 -5.63 6.82
CA TYR A 113 3.16 -4.49 7.44
C TYR A 113 2.49 -4.06 8.76
N ARG A 114 1.17 -3.89 8.77
CA ARG A 114 0.40 -3.53 9.98
C ARG A 114 0.53 -4.58 11.08
N ASN A 115 0.54 -5.86 10.72
CA ASN A 115 0.73 -6.93 11.70
C ASN A 115 2.10 -6.82 12.37
N LEU A 116 3.18 -6.63 11.59
CA LEU A 116 4.52 -6.42 12.15
C LEU A 116 4.58 -5.16 13.03
N LYS A 117 4.02 -4.05 12.57
CA LYS A 117 3.95 -2.81 13.35
C LYS A 117 3.25 -3.02 14.70
N ASN A 118 2.14 -3.77 14.71
CA ASN A 118 1.43 -4.10 15.94
C ASN A 118 2.26 -5.00 16.88
N GLN A 119 3.02 -5.97 16.34
CA GLN A 119 3.93 -6.77 17.15
C GLN A 119 5.01 -5.90 17.82
N ILE A 120 5.60 -4.97 17.06
CA ILE A 120 6.60 -4.02 17.57
C ILE A 120 5.99 -3.13 18.66
N HIS A 121 4.79 -2.57 18.43
CA HIS A 121 4.11 -1.76 19.44
C HIS A 121 3.84 -2.55 20.73
N LYS A 122 3.39 -3.80 20.63
CA LYS A 122 3.18 -4.67 21.79
C LYS A 122 4.47 -4.97 22.54
N ALA A 123 5.58 -5.16 21.83
CA ALA A 123 6.89 -5.38 22.45
C ALA A 123 7.38 -4.13 23.21
N ILE A 124 7.20 -2.93 22.65
CA ILE A 124 7.65 -1.68 23.27
C ILE A 124 6.78 -1.24 24.45
N TYR A 125 5.45 -1.31 24.30
CA TYR A 125 4.50 -0.72 25.25
C TYR A 125 3.72 -1.73 26.10
N GLY A 126 3.87 -3.04 25.84
CA GLY A 126 3.05 -4.09 26.44
C GLY A 126 1.61 -4.14 25.91
N GLU A 127 0.82 -5.14 26.33
CA GLU A 127 -0.57 -5.35 25.86
C GLU A 127 -1.59 -4.28 26.32
N LYS A 128 -1.19 -3.31 27.16
CA LYS A 128 -2.11 -2.33 27.74
C LYS A 128 -2.47 -1.15 26.83
N ASN A 129 -1.88 -1.07 25.64
CA ASN A 129 -2.15 -0.04 24.63
C ASN A 129 -2.79 -0.65 23.36
N ASP A 130 -3.92 -1.35 23.52
CA ASP A 130 -4.85 -1.49 22.40
C ASP A 130 -5.54 -0.13 22.21
N TYR A 131 -4.97 0.70 21.34
CA TYR A 131 -5.75 1.77 20.74
C TYR A 131 -6.89 1.10 19.98
N ASN A 132 -8.09 1.14 20.56
CA ASN A 132 -9.33 0.66 19.96
C ASN A 132 -9.40 1.15 18.51
N GLN A 133 -9.25 0.23 17.56
CA GLN A 133 -9.40 0.51 16.12
C GLN A 133 -10.85 0.84 15.74
N GLU A 134 -11.76 0.95 16.71
CA GLU A 134 -13.17 1.27 16.50
C GLU A 134 -13.48 2.78 16.40
N ASP A 135 -12.55 3.68 16.71
CA ASP A 135 -12.82 5.13 16.70
C ASP A 135 -12.61 5.83 15.33
N ILE A 136 -12.44 5.08 14.25
CA ILE A 136 -12.56 5.61 12.87
C ILE A 136 -13.89 5.13 12.26
N ARG A 137 -15.00 5.39 12.95
CA ARG A 137 -16.29 5.58 12.27
C ARG A 137 -16.42 7.06 11.94
N TYR A 138 -16.37 7.35 10.65
CA TYR A 138 -16.67 8.64 10.05
C TYR A 138 -17.81 9.37 10.79
N LYS A 139 -17.48 10.52 11.38
CA LYS A 139 -18.44 11.59 11.70
C LYS A 139 -18.36 12.66 10.63
#